data_AF-A0A0F2SHP9-F1
#
_entry.id   AF-A0A0F2SHP9-F1
#
_cell.length_a   1.000
_cell.length_b   1.000
_cell.length_c   1.000
_cell.angle_alpha   90.00
_cell.angle_beta   90.00
_cell.angle_gamma   90.00
#
_symmetry.space_group_name_H-M   'P 1'
#
loop_
_entity.id
_entity.type
_entity.pdbx_description
1 polymer ?
#
loop_
_entity_poly.entity_id
_entity_poly.type
_entity_poly.pdbx_seq_one_letter_code
_entity_poly.pdbx_strand_id
1 'polypeptide(L)' 'MDKQERKALVAECRTSGMTAKAWCKVKDINYHSYLSWATKLNKEVQLDPPQWAHVMMTTEQHLPDEVKLTCGKWTVSVET' A
#
# COMPACT_ATOMS: atom_id res chain seq x y z
N MET A 1 -4.93 -9.45 28.88
CA MET A 1 -3.76 -8.99 28.13
C MET A 1 -3.84 -7.49 27.91
N ASP A 2 -2.89 -6.76 28.48
CA ASP A 2 -2.81 -5.30 28.42
C ASP A 2 -2.31 -4.79 27.05
N LYS A 3 -2.51 -3.49 26.75
CA LYS A 3 -2.04 -2.86 25.50
C LYS A 3 -0.51 -2.90 25.39
N GLN A 4 0.22 -2.71 26.49
CA GLN A 4 1.68 -2.73 26.52
C GLN A 4 2.22 -4.13 26.17
N GLU A 5 1.62 -5.18 26.75
CA GLU A 5 1.99 -6.57 26.46
C GLU A 5 1.76 -6.93 24.99
N ARG A 6 0.62 -6.52 24.41
CA ARG A 6 0.32 -6.76 23.00
C ARG A 6 1.35 -6.09 22.08
N LYS A 7 1.82 -4.89 22.43
CA LYS A 7 2.89 -4.19 21.70
C LYS A 7 4.19 -4.97 21.75
N ALA A 8 4.59 -5.43 22.94
CA ALA A 8 5.81 -6.21 23.12
C ALA A 8 5.78 -7.51 22.30
N LEU A 9 4.66 -8.23 22.32
CA LEU A 9 4.47 -9.44 21.52
C LEU A 9 4.53 -9.19 20.02
N VAL A 10 3.91 -8.12 19.53
CA VAL A 10 3.96 -7.77 18.09
C VAL A 10 5.38 -7.38 17.68
N ALA A 11 6.12 -6.70 18.54
CA ALA A 11 7.53 -6.40 18.30
C ALA A 11 8.38 -7.68 18.26
N GLU A 12 8.19 -8.60 19.21
CA GLU A 12 8.87 -9.89 19.24
C GLU A 12 8.57 -10.73 17.99
N CYS A 13 7.30 -10.79 17.58
CA CYS A 13 6.92 -11.51 16.36
C CYS A 13 7.64 -10.94 15.13
N ARG A 14 7.81 -9.62 15.03
CA ARG A 14 8.50 -8.95 13.91
C ARG A 14 10.00 -9.21 13.90
N THR A 15 10.64 -9.29 15.06
CA THR A 15 12.09 -9.57 15.15
C THR A 15 12.41 -11.07 15.06
N SER A 16 11.43 -11.94 15.27
CA SER A 16 11.62 -13.40 15.24
C SER A 16 12.08 -13.97 13.89
N GLY A 17 11.89 -13.24 12.79
CA GLY A 17 12.15 -13.73 11.43
C GLY A 17 11.20 -14.84 10.97
N MET A 18 10.22 -15.22 11.80
CA MET A 18 9.21 -16.23 11.47
C MET A 18 7.97 -15.60 10.85
N THR A 19 7.16 -16.42 10.16
CA THR A 19 5.80 -15.98 9.81
C THR A 19 4.96 -15.83 11.07
N ALA A 20 4.05 -14.85 11.08
CA ALA A 20 3.19 -14.59 12.24
C ALA A 20 2.37 -15.83 12.66
N LYS A 21 1.93 -16.64 11.70
CA LYS A 21 1.18 -17.89 11.97
C LYS A 21 2.04 -18.93 12.69
N ALA A 22 3.30 -19.10 12.27
CA ALA A 22 4.24 -20.01 12.93
C ALA A 22 4.63 -19.51 14.31
N TRP A 23 4.90 -18.21 14.46
CA TRP A 23 5.21 -17.59 15.74
C TRP A 23 4.06 -17.72 16.74
N CYS A 24 2.82 -17.46 16.30
CA CYS A 24 1.61 -17.64 17.12
C CYS A 24 1.45 -19.09 17.60
N LYS A 25 1.77 -20.07 16.75
CA LYS A 25 1.73 -21.50 17.13
C LYS A 25 2.76 -21.83 18.21
N VAL A 26 3.97 -21.27 18.14
CA VAL A 26 5.03 -21.48 19.14
C VAL A 26 4.68 -20.82 20.47
N LYS A 27 4.04 -19.65 20.44
CA LYS A 27 3.66 -18.88 21.63
C LYS A 27 2.32 -19.29 22.24
N ASP A 28 1.64 -20.28 21.64
CA ASP A 28 0.28 -20.69 21.99
C ASP A 28 -0.73 -19.52 22.00
N ILE A 29 -0.63 -18.68 20.97
CA ILE A 29 -1.51 -17.51 20.79
C ILE A 29 -2.44 -17.77 19.61
N ASN A 30 -3.72 -17.43 19.77
CA ASN A 30 -4.65 -17.44 18.67
C ASN A 30 -4.24 -16.42 17.59
N TYR A 31 -4.02 -16.91 16.36
CA TYR A 31 -3.56 -16.10 15.24
C TYR A 31 -4.49 -14.92 14.92
N HIS A 32 -5.81 -15.09 15.01
CA HIS A 32 -6.77 -14.02 14.73
C HIS A 32 -6.72 -12.92 15.79
N SER A 33 -6.55 -13.29 17.06
CA SER A 33 -6.34 -12.33 18.15
C SER A 33 -5.07 -11.51 17.93
N TYR A 34 -3.97 -12.17 17.60
CA TYR A 34 -2.72 -11.49 17.22
C TYR A 34 -2.93 -10.51 16.06
N LEU A 35 -3.59 -10.95 14.99
CA LEU A 35 -3.82 -10.14 13.80
C LEU A 35 -4.63 -8.88 14.11
N SER A 36 -5.66 -9.01 14.97
CA SER A 36 -6.46 -7.88 15.45
C SER A 36 -5.60 -6.85 16.19
N TRP A 37 -4.69 -7.29 17.06
CA TRP A 37 -3.77 -6.39 17.77
C TRP A 37 -2.77 -5.72 16.83
N ALA A 38 -2.13 -6.49 15.95
CA ALA A 38 -1.16 -5.97 14.98
C ALA A 38 -1.80 -4.93 14.05
N THR A 39 -3.04 -5.15 13.61
CA THR A 39 -3.78 -4.22 12.76
C THR A 39 -4.11 -2.92 13.49
N LYS A 40 -4.58 -3.00 14.75
CA LYS A 40 -4.86 -1.81 15.56
C LYS A 40 -3.59 -0.99 15.81
N LEU A 41 -2.48 -1.64 16.12
CA LEU A 41 -1.19 -0.96 16.32
C LEU A 41 -0.70 -0.28 15.04
N ASN A 42 -0.85 -0.91 13.87
CA ASN A 42 -0.47 -0.27 12.61
C ASN A 42 -1.32 0.97 12.30
N LYS A 43 -2.62 0.94 12.60
CA LYS A 43 -3.51 2.09 12.42
C LYS A 43 -3.15 3.26 13.34
N GLU A 44 -2.73 2.97 14.57
CA GLU A 44 -2.25 4.01 15.50
C GLU A 44 -0.96 4.69 15.00
N VAL A 45 -0.09 3.96 14.30
CA VAL A 45 1.14 4.53 13.70
C VAL A 45 0.82 5.35 12.45
N GLN A 46 -0.19 4.96 11.68
CA GLN A 46 -0.63 5.63 10.44
C GLN A 46 -1.51 6.88 10.68
N LEU A 47 -1.54 7.42 11.91
CA LEU A 47 -2.24 8.68 12.20
C LEU A 47 -1.51 9.91 11.63
N ASP A 48 -0.29 9.75 11.14
CA ASP A 48 0.33 10.75 10.29
C ASP A 48 -0.49 10.88 8.99
N PRO A 49 -0.87 12.11 8.57
CA PRO A 49 -1.62 12.30 7.35
C PRO A 49 -0.91 11.60 6.19
N PRO A 50 -1.61 10.82 5.34
CA PRO A 50 -0.98 10.23 4.18
C PRO A 50 -0.30 11.34 3.38
N GLN A 51 1.03 11.29 3.32
CA GLN A 51 1.83 12.27 2.58
C GLN A 51 1.60 11.99 1.09
N TRP A 52 0.65 12.70 0.49
CA TRP A 52 0.42 12.66 -0.94
C TRP A 52 1.72 13.07 -1.64
N ALA A 53 2.24 12.20 -2.51
CA ALA A 53 3.40 12.53 -3.32
C ALA A 53 3.02 13.70 -4.24
N HIS A 54 3.83 14.76 -4.25
CA HIS A 54 3.65 15.87 -5.16
C HIS A 54 4.06 15.41 -6.57
N VAL A 55 3.08 15.05 -7.40
CA VAL A 55 3.33 14.70 -8.80
C VAL A 55 3.50 16.00 -9.57
N MET A 56 4.75 16.35 -9.89
CA MET A 56 5.01 17.41 -10.85
C MET A 56 4.65 16.89 -12.24
N MET A 57 3.54 17.37 -12.80
CA MET A 57 3.31 17.22 -14.24
C MET A 57 4.26 18.18 -14.94
N THR A 58 5.21 17.63 -15.69
CA THR A 58 5.96 18.39 -16.69
C THR A 58 4.93 18.84 -17.72
N THR A 59 4.62 20.14 -17.76
CA THR A 59 3.84 20.74 -18.83
C THR A 59 4.67 20.68 -20.10
N GLU A 60 4.63 19.54 -20.78
CA GLU A 60 5.01 19.49 -22.19
C GLU A 60 3.98 20.34 -22.93
N GLN A 61 4.48 21.38 -23.60
CA GLN A 61 3.68 22.23 -24.45
C GLN A 61 3.12 21.35 -25.56
N HIS A 62 1.84 21.00 -25.45
CA HIS A 62 1.11 20.26 -26.47
C HIS A 62 1.08 21.12 -27.75
N LEU A 63 2.01 20.85 -28.67
CA LEU A 63 1.84 21.24 -30.06
C LEU A 63 0.59 20.49 -30.58
N PRO A 64 -0.18 21.06 -31.51
CA PRO A 64 -1.37 20.42 -32.06
C PRO A 64 -0.93 19.18 -32.86
N ASP A 65 -0.78 18.05 -32.16
CA ASP A 65 -0.40 16.79 -32.76
C ASP A 65 -1.61 16.25 -33.50
N GLU A 66 -1.56 16.32 -34.83
CA GLU A 66 -2.57 15.76 -35.72
C GLU A 66 -2.80 14.28 -35.37
N VAL A 67 -3.97 13.98 -34.80
CA VAL A 67 -4.32 12.60 -34.45
C VAL A 67 -4.82 11.92 -35.72
N LYS A 68 -3.98 11.05 -36.28
CA LYS A 68 -4.27 10.29 -37.50
C LYS A 68 -4.63 8.84 -37.18
N LEU A 69 -5.87 8.45 -37.44
CA LEU A 69 -6.36 7.07 -37.34
C LEU A 69 -6.44 6.44 -38.73
N THR A 70 -5.92 5.23 -38.88
CA THR A 70 -5.98 4.48 -40.14
C THR A 70 -6.70 3.14 -39.96
N CYS A 71 -7.59 2.80 -40.90
CA CYS A 71 -8.31 1.53 -40.96
C CYS A 71 -8.37 1.05 -42.42
N GLY A 72 -7.47 0.13 -42.78
CA GLY A 72 -7.32 -0.35 -44.15
C GLY A 72 -6.94 0.79 -45.10
N LYS A 73 -7.83 1.10 -46.05
CA LYS A 73 -7.66 2.21 -47.02
C LYS A 73 -8.18 3.56 -46.52
N TRP A 74 -8.77 3.60 -45.32
CA TRP A 74 -9.35 4.82 -44.78
C TRP A 74 -8.41 5.46 -43.76
N THR A 75 -8.34 6.78 -43.81
CA THR A 75 -7.56 7.61 -42.90
C THR A 75 -8.44 8.77 -42.45
N VAL A 76 -8.53 8.96 -41.14
CA VAL A 76 -9.20 10.11 -40.52
C VAL A 76 -8.14 10.88 -39.73
N SER A 77 -7.99 12.16 -40.05
CA SER A 77 -7.12 13.08 -39.33
C SER A 77 -7.97 14.12 -38.62
N VAL A 78 -7.62 14.43 -37.36
CA VAL A 78 -8.20 15.55 -36.61
C VAL A 78 -7.05 16.40 -36.08
N GLU A 79 -7.10 17.69 -36.38
CA GLU A 79 -6.27 18.71 -35.75
C GLU A 79 -6.92 19.10 -34.42
N THR A 80 -6.19 19.01 -33.31
CA THR A 80 -6.64 19.39 -31.95
C THR A 80 -6.18 20.78 -31.56
#